data_AF-A0A7C5U3N5-F1
#
_entry.id   AF-A0A7C5U3N5-F1
#
_cell.length_a   1.000
_cell.length_b   1.000
_cell.length_c   1.000
_cell.angle_alpha   90.00
_cell.angle_beta   90.00
_cell.angle_gamma   90.00
#
_symmetry.space_group_name_H-M   'P 1'
#
loop_
_entity.id
_entity.type
_entity.pdbx_description
1 polymer ?
#
loop_
_entity_poly.entity_id
_entity_poly.type
_entity_poly.pdbx_seq_one_letter_code
_entity_poly.pdbx_strand_id
1 'polypeptide(L)' 'EGFNLPLVEAQKYGKPVVAYDIGPHKEVVTRGILVKKGDIKGFADSVIKLLNNRETSKGKEGENI' A
#
# COMPACT_ATOMS: atom_id res chain seq x y z
N GLU A 1 6.94 14.46 3.90
CA GLU A 1 7.69 13.71 2.88
C GLU A 1 7.35 14.24 1.50
N GLY A 2 8.36 14.50 0.68
CA GLY A 2 8.16 14.99 -0.69
C GLY A 2 7.78 13.88 -1.67
N PHE A 3 8.29 12.66 -1.46
CA PHE A 3 8.07 11.51 -2.37
C PHE A 3 7.79 10.18 -1.65
N ASN A 4 8.16 10.04 -0.37
CA ASN A 4 7.88 8.87 0.47
C ASN A 4 8.42 7.55 -0.15
N LEU A 5 9.75 7.50 -0.34
CA LEU A 5 10.48 6.32 -0.83
C LEU A 5 10.15 5.01 -0.09
N PRO A 6 9.90 5.00 1.23
CA PRO A 6 9.50 3.77 1.92
C PRO A 6 8.27 3.07 1.34
N LEU A 7 7.29 3.82 0.78
CA LEU A 7 6.15 3.23 0.08
C LEU A 7 6.58 2.46 -1.16
N VAL A 8 7.52 3.01 -1.94
CA VAL A 8 8.04 2.36 -3.15
C VAL A 8 8.80 1.08 -2.77
N GLU A 9 9.69 1.17 -1.79
CA GLU A 9 10.54 0.05 -1.35
C GLU A 9 9.71 -1.12 -0.85
N ALA A 10 8.75 -0.89 0.05
CA ALA A 10 7.87 -1.93 0.58
C ALA A 10 7.11 -2.68 -0.53
N GLN A 11 6.53 -1.92 -1.47
CA GLN A 11 5.80 -2.47 -2.61
C GLN A 11 6.71 -3.26 -3.56
N LYS A 12 7.96 -2.82 -3.75
CA LYS A 12 8.96 -3.53 -4.56
C LYS A 12 9.30 -4.91 -4.00
N TYR A 13 9.29 -5.06 -2.67
CA TYR A 13 9.43 -6.35 -1.98
C TYR A 13 8.11 -7.09 -1.77
N GLY A 14 7.06 -6.72 -2.52
CA GLY A 14 5.78 -7.40 -2.54
C GLY A 14 4.93 -7.18 -1.28
N LYS A 15 5.28 -6.21 -0.43
CA LYS A 15 4.49 -5.87 0.76
C LYS A 15 3.41 -4.85 0.38
N PRO A 16 2.12 -5.14 0.64
CA PRO A 16 1.08 -4.16 0.41
C PRO A 16 1.20 -3.02 1.43
N VAL A 17 0.80 -1.82 1.01
CA VAL A 17 0.92 -0.60 1.84
C VAL A 17 -0.44 0.06 2.10
N VAL A 18 -0.54 0.78 3.21
CA VAL A 18 -1.66 1.70 3.48
C VAL A 18 -1.07 3.09 3.66
N ALA A 19 -1.59 4.07 2.92
CA ALA A 19 -1.14 5.45 2.99
C ALA A 19 -2.31 6.42 2.91
N TYR A 20 -2.16 7.62 3.47
CA TYR A 20 -3.11 8.69 3.17
C TYR A 20 -2.93 9.17 1.73
N ASP A 21 -4.03 9.55 1.09
CA ASP A 21 -4.04 10.20 -0.22
C ASP A 21 -3.60 11.67 -0.06
N ILE A 22 -2.29 11.87 -0.02
CA ILE A 22 -1.63 13.17 0.10
C ILE A 22 -0.41 13.23 -0.81
N GLY A 23 -0.17 14.40 -1.40
CA GLY A 23 1.00 14.62 -2.27
C GLY A 23 1.07 13.57 -3.38
N PRO A 24 2.24 12.95 -3.62
CA PRO A 24 2.44 12.00 -4.72
C PRO A 24 2.01 10.56 -4.37
N HIS A 25 1.34 10.32 -3.25
CA HIS A 25 1.01 8.96 -2.83
C HIS A 25 0.08 8.25 -3.83
N LYS A 26 -0.79 8.98 -4.54
CA LYS A 26 -1.69 8.40 -5.54
C LYS A 26 -0.96 7.87 -6.77
N GLU A 27 0.18 8.46 -7.13
CA GLU A 27 1.04 8.02 -8.24
C GLU A 27 1.95 6.86 -7.82
N VAL A 28 2.32 6.79 -6.53
CA VAL A 28 3.30 5.83 -6.00
C VAL A 28 2.65 4.53 -5.50
N VAL A 29 1.42 4.58 -4.97
CA VAL A 29 0.74 3.41 -4.42
C VAL A 29 0.08 2.60 -5.54
N THR A 30 0.69 1.47 -5.88
CA THR A 30 0.24 0.51 -6.90
C THR A 30 -0.19 -0.82 -6.30
N ARG A 31 0.28 -1.14 -5.09
CA ARG A 31 -0.03 -2.36 -4.33
C ARG A 31 -0.44 -1.98 -2.91
N GLY A 32 -1.62 -1.43 -2.75
CA GLY A 32 -2.05 -0.94 -1.44
C GLY A 32 -3.41 -0.29 -1.43
N ILE A 33 -3.69 0.42 -0.35
CA ILE A 33 -4.93 1.15 -0.11
C ILE A 33 -4.58 2.61 0.19
N LEU A 34 -5.20 3.52 -0.55
CA LEU A 34 -5.18 4.95 -0.27
C LEU A 34 -6.38 5.32 0.59
N VAL A 35 -6.13 6.11 1.63
CA VAL A 35 -7.13 6.51 2.62
C VAL A 35 -7.24 8.03 2.61
N LYS A 36 -8.45 8.57 2.75
CA LYS A 36 -8.63 10.03 2.82
C LYS A 36 -7.83 10.61 3.99
N LYS A 37 -7.13 11.74 3.77
CA LYS A 37 -6.39 12.44 4.83
C LYS A 37 -7.28 12.69 6.05
N GLY A 38 -6.82 12.27 7.22
CA GLY A 38 -7.51 12.45 8.49
C GLY A 38 -8.58 11.39 8.80
N ASP A 39 -8.86 10.46 7.89
CA ASP A 39 -9.72 9.32 8.17
C ASP A 39 -8.94 8.25 8.95
N ILE A 40 -8.89 8.42 10.27
CA ILE A 40 -8.17 7.52 11.17
C ILE A 40 -8.81 6.12 11.18
N LYS A 41 -10.14 6.06 11.19
CA LYS A 41 -10.87 4.79 11.23
C LYS A 41 -10.65 4.00 9.93
N GLY A 42 -10.79 4.65 8.78
CA GLY A 42 -10.54 4.03 7.48
C GLY A 42 -9.10 3.54 7.34
N PHE A 43 -8.13 4.25 7.94
CA PHE A 43 -6.74 3.79 7.97
C PHE A 43 -6.58 2.51 8.79
N ALA A 44 -7.11 2.48 10.01
CA ALA A 44 -7.07 1.30 10.88
C ALA A 44 -7.76 0.08 10.25
N ASP A 45 -8.97 0.28 9.70
CA ASP A 45 -9.74 -0.77 9.04
C ASP A 45 -8.97 -1.35 7.82
N SER A 46 -8.29 -0.49 7.06
CA SER A 46 -7.47 -0.90 5.92
C SER A 46 -6.27 -1.74 6.33
N VAL A 47 -5.59 -1.38 7.42
CA VAL A 47 -4.47 -2.17 7.97
C VAL A 47 -4.95 -3.54 8.42
N ILE A 48 -6.06 -3.60 9.19
CA ILE A 48 -6.65 -4.86 9.65
C ILE A 48 -7.03 -5.74 8.46
N LYS A 49 -7.64 -5.16 7.41
CA LYS A 49 -7.99 -5.86 6.18
C LYS A 49 -6.77 -6.51 5.51
N LEU A 50 -5.64 -5.80 5.42
CA LEU A 50 -4.42 -6.36 4.83
C LEU A 50 -3.82 -7.48 5.68
N LEU A 51 -3.82 -7.34 7.02
CA LEU A 51 -3.29 -8.35 7.93
C LEU A 51 -4.10 -9.65 7.89
N ASN A 52 -5.42 -9.54 7.74
CA ASN A 52 -6.32 -10.69 7.68
C ASN A 52 -6.28 -11.41 6.31
N ASN A 53 -5.84 -10.74 5.25
CA ASN A 53 -5.86 -11.28 3.89
C ASN A 53 -4.47 -11.78 3.43
N ARG A 54 -3.93 -12.78 4.15
CA ARG A 54 -2.57 -13.33 3.98
C ARG A 54 -2.22 -13.77 2.55
N GLU A 55 -3.21 -14.02 1.69
CA GLU A 55 -3.04 -14.39 0.27
C GLU A 55 -2.47 -13.25 -0.60
N THR A 56 -2.72 -11.98 -0.26
CA THR A 56 -2.20 -10.82 -1.04
C THR A 56 -0.71 -10.52 -0.81
N SER A 57 -0.06 -11.29 0.07
CA SER A 57 1.36 -11.17 0.45
C SER A 57 2.32 -11.92 -0.48
N LYS A 58 1.81 -12.80 -1.35
CA LYS A 58 2.62 -13.44 -2.39
C LYS A 58 2.56 -12.54 -3.62
N GLY A 59 3.64 -11.80 -3.87
CA GLY A 59 3.81 -11.17 -5.19
C GLY A 59 3.66 -12.24 -6.27
N LYS A 60 3.02 -11.89 -7.38
CA LYS A 60 3.11 -12.70 -8.60
C LYS A 60 4.59 -12.93 -8.90
N GLU A 61 5.10 -14.11 -8.60
CA GLU A 61 6.37 -14.58 -9.16
C GLU A 61 6.14 -14.78 -10.65
N GLY A 62 6.98 -14.12 -11.47
CA GLY A 62 7.19 -14.32 -12.89
C GLY A 62 6.02 -14.89 -13.72
N GLU A 63 5.19 -14.01 -14.29
CA GLU A 63 4.63 -14.29 -15.61
C GLU A 63 5.58 -13.69 -16.64
N ASN A 64 6.36 -14.57 -17.24
CA ASN A 64 7.11 -14.35 -18.46
C ASN A 64 6.09 -14.15 -19.60
N ILE A 65 5.97 -12.91 -20.10
CA ILE A 65 5.42 -12.63 -21.44
C ILE A 65 6.50 -11.99 -22.30
#